data_AF-A0A3D2C2E5-F1
#
_entry.id   AF-A0A3D2C2E5-F1
#
_cell.length_a   1.000
_cell.length_b   1.000
_cell.length_c   1.000
_cell.angle_alpha   90.00
_cell.angle_beta   90.00
_cell.angle_gamma   90.00
#
_symmetry.space_group_name_H-M   'P 1'
#
loop_
_entity.id
_entity.type
_entity.pdbx_description
1 polymer ?
#
loop_
_entity_poly.entity_id
_entity_poly.type
_entity_poly.pdbx_seq_one_letter_code
_entity_poly.pdbx_strand_id
1 'polypeptide(L)'
;MADEKKPEAKPAPEPTSWLAHEDPFIELVWTLLAIFVIMYLLSWFTSAIRSGAPSIMGFNNIDYKSLLATLKWIFTIFQIVSVLVSALLIGWAVYLYRKISELRVEEAKKYSPPEVVSPDENAELHNPQWDRVLNHIESQNEGDWRLAILEGDIMLETLLSNMGLPGETVADKLKAV
;
A
#
# COMPACT_ATOMS: atom_id res chain seq x y z
N MET A 1 -31.48 35.85 -37.44
CA MET A 1 -30.28 35.21 -36.90
C MET A 1 -30.76 34.38 -35.73
N ALA A 2 -31.03 33.09 -35.96
CA ALA A 2 -31.54 32.18 -34.95
C ALA A 2 -30.33 31.52 -34.30
N ASP A 3 -30.13 31.76 -33.00
CA ASP A 3 -29.14 31.06 -32.20
C ASP A 3 -29.54 29.58 -32.10
N GLU A 4 -28.83 28.72 -32.81
CA GLU A 4 -28.91 27.28 -32.64
C GLU A 4 -28.29 26.91 -31.29
N LYS A 5 -29.15 26.75 -30.28
CA LYS A 5 -28.77 26.12 -29.00
C LYS A 5 -28.31 24.69 -29.26
N LYS A 6 -27.00 24.48 -29.12
CA LYS A 6 -26.32 23.17 -29.08
C LYS A 6 -27.06 22.22 -28.11
N PRO A 7 -27.31 20.96 -28.47
CA PRO A 7 -27.99 20.03 -27.56
C PRO A 7 -27.08 19.71 -26.38
N GLU A 8 -27.58 19.98 -25.17
CA GLU A 8 -26.94 19.58 -23.91
C GLU A 8 -26.88 18.05 -23.86
N ALA A 9 -25.66 17.50 -23.82
CA ALA A 9 -25.45 16.07 -23.67
C ALA A 9 -25.99 15.62 -22.31
N LYS A 10 -26.94 14.67 -22.31
CA LYS A 10 -27.43 14.01 -21.10
C LYS A 10 -26.24 13.49 -20.27
N PRO A 11 -26.18 13.73 -18.95
CA PRO A 11 -25.17 13.08 -18.12
C PRO A 11 -25.35 11.57 -18.24
N ALA A 12 -24.23 10.86 -18.42
CA ALA A 12 -24.21 9.40 -18.45
C ALA A 12 -24.91 8.85 -17.18
N PRO A 13 -25.67 7.75 -17.27
CA PRO A 13 -26.32 7.18 -16.10
C PRO A 13 -25.25 6.88 -15.04
N GLU A 14 -25.41 7.44 -13.85
CA GLU A 14 -24.58 7.09 -12.70
C GLU A 14 -24.60 5.56 -12.53
N PRO A 15 -23.43 4.92 -12.31
CA PRO A 15 -23.39 3.48 -12.14
C PRO A 15 -24.24 3.10 -10.92
N THR A 16 -25.45 2.61 -11.19
CA THR A 16 -26.51 2.27 -10.23
C THR A 16 -26.25 0.94 -9.54
N SER A 17 -25.02 0.48 -9.58
CA SER A 17 -24.56 -0.78 -9.01
C SER A 17 -23.40 -0.46 -8.09
N TRP A 18 -23.61 -0.65 -6.79
CA TRP A 18 -22.55 -0.62 -5.78
C TRP A 18 -21.43 -1.65 -6.03
N LEU A 19 -21.55 -2.49 -7.06
CA LEU A 19 -20.55 -3.44 -7.56
C LEU A 19 -19.77 -2.93 -8.78
N ALA A 20 -20.05 -1.73 -9.30
CA ALA A 20 -19.56 -1.36 -10.64
C ALA A 20 -18.19 -0.66 -10.68
N HIS A 21 -17.48 -0.51 -9.56
CA HIS A 21 -16.13 0.07 -9.54
C HIS A 21 -15.19 -0.50 -8.46
N GLU A 22 -15.37 -1.76 -8.06
CA GLU A 22 -14.39 -2.41 -7.19
C GLU A 22 -13.60 -3.45 -7.98
N ASP A 23 -12.28 -3.39 -7.86
CA ASP A 23 -11.38 -4.25 -8.61
C ASP A 23 -11.77 -5.73 -8.48
N PRO A 24 -11.67 -6.51 -9.56
CA PRO A 24 -12.04 -7.93 -9.54
C PRO A 24 -11.31 -8.72 -8.44
N PHE A 25 -10.15 -8.23 -8.01
CA PHE A 25 -9.41 -8.78 -6.88
C PHE A 25 -10.11 -8.54 -5.52
N ILE A 26 -10.69 -7.36 -5.28
CA ILE A 26 -11.41 -7.05 -4.04
C ILE A 26 -12.68 -7.88 -3.95
N GLU A 27 -13.44 -7.98 -5.04
CA GLU A 27 -14.61 -8.85 -5.09
C GLU A 27 -14.22 -10.30 -4.81
N LEU A 28 -13.09 -10.77 -5.35
CA LEU A 28 -12.56 -12.10 -5.07
C LEU A 28 -12.17 -12.28 -3.59
N VAL A 29 -11.59 -11.27 -2.96
CA VAL A 29 -11.27 -11.30 -1.52
C VAL A 29 -12.54 -11.34 -0.68
N TRP A 30 -13.52 -10.47 -0.94
CA TRP A 30 -14.78 -10.44 -0.19
C TRP A 30 -15.61 -11.70 -0.39
N THR A 31 -15.63 -12.27 -1.59
CA THR A 31 -16.34 -13.52 -1.86
C THR A 31 -15.67 -14.71 -1.17
N LEU A 32 -14.34 -14.84 -1.19
CA LEU A 32 -13.62 -15.86 -0.43
C LEU A 32 -13.87 -15.73 1.08
N LEU A 33 -13.85 -14.50 1.59
CA LEU A 33 -14.10 -14.20 2.99
C LEU A 33 -15.55 -14.54 3.38
N ALA A 34 -16.53 -14.18 2.54
CA ALA A 34 -17.93 -14.54 2.73
C ALA A 34 -18.14 -16.06 2.73
N ILE A 35 -17.53 -16.79 1.79
CA ILE A 35 -17.55 -18.26 1.75
C ILE A 35 -16.95 -18.85 3.03
N PHE A 36 -15.81 -18.31 3.48
CA PHE A 36 -15.15 -18.75 4.71
C PHE A 36 -16.04 -18.54 5.94
N VAL A 37 -16.67 -17.37 6.06
CA VAL A 37 -17.61 -17.05 7.14
C VAL A 37 -18.83 -17.98 7.08
N ILE A 38 -19.40 -18.22 5.90
CA ILE A 38 -20.56 -19.12 5.73
C ILE A 38 -20.20 -20.56 6.12
N MET A 39 -19.04 -21.06 5.68
CA MET A 39 -18.57 -22.40 6.04
C MET A 39 -18.36 -22.54 7.55
N TYR A 40 -17.90 -21.46 8.19
CA TYR A 40 -17.72 -21.41 9.64
C TYR A 40 -19.04 -21.37 10.39
N LEU A 41 -20.03 -20.62 9.90
CA LEU A 41 -21.39 -20.59 10.45
C LEU A 41 -22.08 -21.95 10.32
N LEU A 42 -21.87 -22.65 9.19
CA LEU A 42 -22.35 -24.03 9.01
C LEU A 42 -21.68 -25.00 9.99
N SER A 43 -20.37 -24.89 10.20
CA SER A 43 -19.62 -25.67 11.19
C SER A 43 -20.15 -25.42 12.62
N TRP A 44 -20.36 -24.16 12.98
CA TRP A 44 -20.98 -23.79 14.27
C TRP A 44 -22.40 -24.35 14.41
N PHE A 45 -23.22 -24.23 13.36
CA PHE A 45 -24.60 -24.71 13.37
C PHE A 45 -24.67 -26.24 13.51
N THR A 46 -23.86 -26.98 12.75
CA THR A 46 -23.77 -28.44 12.86
C THR A 46 -23.27 -28.88 14.23
N SER A 47 -22.33 -28.15 14.83
CA SER A 47 -21.88 -28.39 16.20
C SER A 47 -22.99 -28.09 17.22
N ALA A 48 -23.74 -27.00 17.06
CA ALA A 48 -24.84 -26.62 17.95
C ALA A 48 -26.00 -27.64 17.93
N ILE A 49 -26.33 -28.20 16.76
CA ILE A 49 -27.35 -29.25 16.62
C ILE A 49 -26.84 -30.58 17.17
N ARG A 50 -25.59 -30.97 16.84
CA ARG A 50 -25.04 -32.28 17.21
C ARG A 50 -24.64 -32.38 18.69
N SER A 51 -24.24 -31.27 19.31
CA SER A 51 -23.85 -31.26 20.73
C SER A 51 -25.03 -31.21 21.68
N GLY A 52 -26.26 -30.94 21.19
CA GLY A 52 -27.41 -30.65 22.02
C GLY A 52 -27.12 -29.38 22.83
N ALA A 53 -27.63 -28.23 22.36
CA ALA A 53 -27.39 -26.91 22.95
C ALA A 53 -27.24 -26.98 24.49
N PRO A 54 -26.13 -26.52 25.08
CA PRO A 54 -25.99 -26.53 26.52
C PRO A 54 -27.09 -25.63 27.08
N SER A 55 -28.06 -26.24 27.74
CA SER A 55 -29.11 -25.54 28.45
C SER A 55 -28.46 -24.57 29.42
N ILE A 56 -28.60 -23.27 29.17
CA ILE A 56 -28.04 -22.16 29.98
C ILE A 56 -28.61 -22.18 31.43
N MET A 57 -29.56 -23.07 31.73
CA MET A 57 -30.37 -23.05 32.96
C MET A 57 -30.26 -24.35 33.80
N GLY A 58 -29.05 -24.78 34.14
CA GLY A 58 -28.87 -26.00 34.95
C GLY A 58 -27.59 -26.07 35.77
N PHE A 59 -27.38 -25.13 36.69
CA PHE A 59 -26.22 -25.10 37.62
C PHE A 59 -26.35 -26.04 38.83
N ASN A 60 -27.18 -27.07 38.76
CA ASN A 60 -27.54 -27.79 39.99
C ASN A 60 -26.66 -29.02 40.28
N ASN A 61 -25.84 -29.50 39.33
CA ASN A 61 -24.85 -30.57 39.54
C ASN A 61 -23.58 -30.32 38.70
N ILE A 62 -22.48 -29.94 39.35
CA ILE A 62 -21.18 -29.69 38.71
C ILE A 62 -20.45 -31.03 38.57
N ASP A 63 -20.58 -31.68 37.41
CA ASP A 63 -19.78 -32.85 37.00
C ASP A 63 -18.57 -32.38 36.17
N TYR A 64 -17.44 -33.10 36.22
CA TYR A 64 -16.23 -32.72 35.46
C TYR A 64 -16.48 -32.70 33.95
N LYS A 65 -17.45 -33.49 33.47
CA LYS A 65 -17.88 -33.51 32.07
C LYS A 65 -18.57 -32.21 31.65
N SER A 66 -19.40 -31.61 32.50
CA SER A 66 -20.07 -30.34 32.17
C SER A 66 -19.09 -29.17 32.17
N LEU A 67 -18.09 -29.17 33.07
CA LEU A 67 -16.99 -28.19 33.07
C LEU A 67 -16.14 -28.25 31.79
N LEU A 68 -15.83 -29.44 31.28
CA LEU A 68 -15.10 -29.58 30.01
C LEU A 68 -15.93 -29.15 28.81
N ALA A 69 -17.25 -29.39 28.85
CA ALA A 69 -18.17 -28.98 27.79
C ALA A 69 -18.30 -27.45 27.72
N THR A 70 -18.44 -26.76 28.86
CA THR A 70 -18.50 -25.28 28.90
C THR A 70 -17.17 -24.66 28.44
N LEU A 71 -16.03 -25.24 28.83
CA LEU A 71 -14.72 -24.78 28.36
C LEU A 71 -14.57 -24.92 26.84
N LYS A 72 -14.95 -26.07 26.27
CA LYS A 72 -14.92 -26.28 24.81
C LYS A 72 -15.80 -25.28 24.05
N TRP A 73 -16.95 -24.93 24.60
CA TRP A 73 -17.85 -23.95 24.01
C TRP A 73 -17.23 -22.55 23.98
N ILE A 74 -16.60 -22.13 25.08
CA ILE A 74 -15.85 -20.86 25.17
C ILE A 74 -14.73 -20.81 24.14
N PHE A 75 -13.94 -21.87 24.01
CA PHE A 75 -12.88 -21.96 22.99
C PHE A 75 -13.42 -21.84 21.57
N THR A 76 -14.59 -22.43 21.31
CA THR A 76 -15.24 -22.35 19.99
C THR A 76 -15.66 -20.91 19.67
N ILE A 77 -16.24 -20.20 20.64
CA ILE A 77 -16.61 -18.77 20.48
C ILE A 77 -15.37 -17.92 20.24
N PHE A 78 -14.31 -18.13 21.02
CA PHE A 78 -13.07 -17.40 20.88
C PHE A 78 -12.45 -17.57 19.48
N GLN A 79 -12.48 -18.79 18.93
CA GLN A 79 -12.00 -19.07 17.59
C GLN A 79 -12.83 -18.33 16.51
N ILE A 80 -14.14 -18.23 16.68
CA ILE A 80 -15.02 -17.45 15.78
C ILE A 80 -14.65 -15.96 15.82
N VAL A 81 -14.51 -15.40 17.02
CA VAL A 81 -14.14 -13.99 17.21
C VAL A 81 -12.77 -13.70 16.59
N SER A 82 -11.79 -14.59 16.81
CA SER A 82 -10.45 -14.45 16.25
C SER A 82 -10.44 -14.43 14.72
N VAL A 83 -11.22 -15.30 14.09
CA VAL A 83 -11.38 -15.34 12.62
C VAL A 83 -12.02 -14.05 12.10
N LEU A 84 -13.08 -13.55 12.75
CA LEU A 84 -13.74 -12.31 12.35
C LEU A 84 -12.80 -11.10 12.47
N VAL A 85 -12.03 -11.04 13.54
CA VAL A 85 -11.02 -9.98 13.74
C VAL A 85 -9.92 -10.08 12.68
N SER A 86 -9.45 -11.29 12.36
CA SER A 86 -8.46 -11.49 11.30
C SER A 86 -8.98 -11.03 9.94
N ALA A 87 -10.22 -11.37 9.61
CA ALA A 87 -10.89 -10.94 8.39
C ALA A 87 -11.00 -9.40 8.29
N LEU A 88 -11.41 -8.74 9.37
CA LEU A 88 -11.45 -7.27 9.45
C LEU A 88 -10.08 -6.64 9.26
N LEU A 89 -9.05 -7.20 9.90
CA LEU A 89 -7.67 -6.70 9.78
C LEU A 89 -7.12 -6.82 8.35
N ILE A 90 -7.44 -7.90 7.65
CA ILE A 90 -7.01 -8.09 6.25
C ILE A 90 -7.68 -7.04 5.36
N GLY A 91 -9.00 -6.85 5.47
CA GLY A 91 -9.71 -5.82 4.72
C GLY A 91 -9.17 -4.41 5.02
N TRP A 92 -8.93 -4.13 6.30
CA TRP A 92 -8.35 -2.85 6.74
C TRP A 92 -6.93 -2.64 6.20
N ALA A 93 -6.09 -3.67 6.20
CA ALA A 93 -4.72 -3.59 5.69
C ALA A 93 -4.70 -3.30 4.18
N VAL A 94 -5.59 -3.93 3.40
CA VAL A 94 -5.72 -3.66 1.96
C VAL A 94 -6.17 -2.21 1.72
N TYR A 95 -7.14 -1.71 2.49
CA TYR A 95 -7.59 -0.32 2.41
C TYR A 95 -6.44 0.66 2.69
N LEU A 96 -5.66 0.44 3.76
CA LEU A 96 -4.51 1.28 4.10
C LEU A 96 -3.44 1.24 3.00
N TYR A 97 -3.14 0.07 2.44
CA TYR A 97 -2.14 -0.06 1.38
C TYR A 97 -2.51 0.77 0.15
N ARG A 98 -3.79 0.75 -0.24
CA ARG A 98 -4.28 1.57 -1.36
C ARG A 98 -4.23 3.05 -1.08
N LYS A 99 -4.65 3.45 0.13
CA LYS A 99 -4.60 4.85 0.53
C LYS A 99 -3.18 5.41 0.48
N ILE A 100 -2.19 4.60 0.89
CA ILE A 100 -0.78 4.95 0.79
C ILE A 100 -0.34 5.04 -0.68
N SER A 101 -0.80 4.13 -1.55
CA SER A 101 -0.48 4.17 -2.98
C SER A 101 -1.04 5.42 -3.68
N GLU A 102 -2.28 5.82 -3.38
CA GLU A 102 -2.88 7.05 -3.91
C GLU A 102 -2.10 8.29 -3.49
N LEU A 103 -1.73 8.36 -2.20
CA LEU A 103 -0.93 9.45 -1.67
C LEU A 103 0.44 9.54 -2.34
N ARG A 104 1.09 8.41 -2.64
CA ARG A 104 2.37 8.40 -3.38
C ARG A 104 2.23 8.94 -4.80
N VAL A 105 1.11 8.67 -5.48
CA VAL A 105 0.85 9.20 -6.83
C VAL A 105 0.58 10.71 -6.78
N GLU A 106 -0.13 11.19 -5.77
CA GLU A 106 -0.36 12.61 -5.55
C GLU A 106 0.91 13.36 -5.15
N GLU A 107 1.75 12.75 -4.30
CA GLU A 107 3.05 13.27 -3.90
C GLU A 107 4.03 13.30 -5.08
N ALA A 108 4.07 12.25 -5.91
CA ALA A 108 4.83 12.24 -7.15
C ALA A 108 4.38 13.38 -8.08
N LYS A 109 3.08 13.62 -8.23
CA LYS A 109 2.59 14.75 -9.05
C LYS A 109 2.97 16.13 -8.48
N LYS A 110 3.13 16.26 -7.16
CA LYS A 110 3.39 17.54 -6.49
C LYS A 110 4.88 17.83 -6.30
N TYR A 111 5.71 16.80 -6.17
CA TYR A 111 7.13 16.91 -5.84
C TYR A 111 8.07 16.28 -6.87
N SER A 112 7.58 15.63 -7.93
CA SER A 112 8.42 15.34 -9.09
C SER A 112 8.69 16.64 -9.83
N PRO A 113 9.97 17.07 -9.96
CA PRO A 113 10.36 17.89 -11.11
C PRO A 113 9.95 17.12 -12.37
N PRO A 114 9.69 17.78 -13.52
CA PRO A 114 9.42 17.07 -14.77
C PRO A 114 10.66 16.26 -15.16
N GLU A 115 10.78 15.06 -14.62
CA GLU A 115 11.73 14.07 -15.04
C GLU A 115 11.17 13.49 -16.34
N VAL A 116 12.01 13.60 -17.35
CA VAL A 116 11.76 13.19 -18.72
C VAL A 116 11.53 11.67 -18.72
N VAL A 117 10.29 11.24 -18.51
CA VAL A 117 9.89 9.85 -18.77
C VAL A 117 9.80 9.71 -20.29
N SER A 118 10.98 9.57 -20.90
CA SER A 118 11.14 8.94 -22.20
C SER A 118 10.68 7.49 -22.04
N PRO A 119 9.86 6.95 -22.95
CA PRO A 119 9.47 5.55 -22.91
C PRO A 119 10.64 4.71 -23.44
N ASP A 120 11.69 4.54 -22.65
CA ASP A 120 12.75 3.58 -22.93
C ASP A 120 13.30 3.02 -21.61
N GLU A 121 12.88 1.80 -21.27
CA GLU A 121 13.40 0.97 -20.18
C GLU A 121 14.90 0.58 -20.35
N ASN A 122 15.64 1.22 -21.26
CA ASN A 122 17.07 0.99 -21.49
C ASN A 122 17.86 2.28 -21.77
N ALA A 123 17.34 3.45 -21.44
CA ALA A 123 18.20 4.62 -21.31
C ALA A 123 18.96 4.45 -19.99
N GLU A 124 20.19 3.93 -20.07
CA GLU A 124 21.16 4.03 -18.99
C GLU A 124 21.01 5.41 -18.34
N LEU A 125 20.84 5.44 -17.02
CA LEU A 125 20.91 6.65 -16.19
C LEU A 125 22.36 7.17 -16.26
N HIS A 126 22.73 7.65 -17.44
CA HIS A 126 24.09 7.96 -17.82
C HIS A 126 24.23 9.47 -17.57
N ASN A 127 24.76 9.82 -16.40
CA ASN A 127 24.99 11.22 -16.07
C ASN A 127 26.26 11.68 -16.82
N PRO A 128 26.14 12.54 -17.84
CA PRO A 128 27.28 12.95 -18.66
C PRO A 128 28.34 13.72 -17.88
N GLN A 129 28.03 14.24 -16.68
CA GLN A 129 29.01 14.85 -15.78
C GLN A 129 29.83 13.78 -15.05
N TRP A 130 29.18 12.67 -14.67
CA TRP A 130 29.84 11.55 -13.99
C TRP A 130 30.85 10.86 -14.91
N ASP A 131 30.54 10.70 -16.20
CA ASP A 131 31.47 10.05 -17.13
C ASP A 131 32.70 10.92 -17.39
N ARG A 132 32.55 12.25 -17.39
CA ARG A 132 33.70 13.16 -17.49
C ARG A 132 34.61 13.00 -16.29
N VAL A 133 34.05 12.95 -15.09
CA VAL A 133 34.82 12.68 -13.87
C VAL A 133 35.52 11.33 -13.96
N LEU A 134 34.83 10.28 -14.41
CA LEU A 134 35.42 8.94 -14.56
C LEU A 134 36.56 8.92 -15.58
N ASN A 135 36.35 9.52 -16.76
CA ASN A 135 37.38 9.67 -17.80
C ASN A 135 38.61 10.43 -17.30
N HIS A 136 38.42 11.47 -16.49
CA HIS A 136 39.50 12.27 -15.93
C HIS A 136 40.27 11.53 -14.82
N ILE A 137 39.62 10.68 -14.03
CA ILE A 137 40.28 9.82 -13.01
C ILE A 137 41.07 8.69 -13.68
N GLU A 138 40.56 8.12 -14.78
CA GLU A 138 41.22 7.05 -15.52
C GLU A 138 42.40 7.53 -16.40
N SER A 139 42.57 8.84 -16.56
CA SER A 139 43.70 9.44 -17.27
C SER A 139 45.03 9.21 -16.55
N GLN A 140 46.13 9.05 -17.30
CA GLN A 140 47.49 8.97 -16.75
C GLN A 140 48.14 10.34 -16.49
N ASN A 141 47.44 11.42 -16.78
CA ASN A 141 47.92 12.78 -16.58
C ASN A 141 47.49 13.33 -15.21
N GLU A 142 48.45 13.73 -14.37
CA GLU A 142 48.17 14.31 -13.05
C GLU A 142 47.30 15.57 -13.10
N GLY A 143 47.34 16.32 -14.22
CA GLY A 143 46.49 17.49 -14.43
C GLY A 143 45.01 17.15 -14.50
N ASP A 144 44.67 16.00 -15.08
CA ASP A 144 43.29 15.56 -15.28
C ASP A 144 42.68 15.10 -13.96
N TRP A 145 43.48 14.55 -13.04
CA TRP A 145 43.02 14.19 -11.70
C TRP A 145 42.56 15.41 -10.89
N ARG A 146 43.25 16.54 -11.03
CA ARG A 146 42.83 17.80 -10.39
C ARG A 146 41.53 18.31 -10.97
N LEU A 147 41.34 18.13 -12.28
CA LEU A 147 40.11 18.50 -12.97
C LEU A 147 38.93 17.62 -12.51
N ALA A 148 39.14 16.32 -12.37
CA ALA A 148 38.14 15.38 -11.87
C ALA A 148 37.62 15.77 -10.47
N ILE A 149 38.52 16.19 -9.57
CA ILE A 149 38.15 16.61 -8.21
C ILE A 149 37.30 17.88 -8.25
N LEU A 150 37.65 18.85 -9.10
CA LEU A 150 36.89 20.09 -9.24
C LEU A 150 35.49 19.84 -9.83
N GLU A 151 35.39 19.02 -10.87
CA GLU A 151 34.08 18.64 -11.43
C GLU A 151 33.24 17.83 -10.42
N GLY A 152 33.88 16.96 -9.63
CA GLY A 152 33.21 16.20 -8.57
C GLY A 152 32.60 17.09 -7.48
N ASP A 153 33.32 18.13 -7.04
CA ASP A 153 32.81 19.09 -6.04
C ASP A 153 31.61 19.90 -6.56
N ILE A 154 31.68 20.37 -7.81
CA ILE A 154 30.58 21.07 -8.48
C ILE A 154 29.35 20.17 -8.60
N MET A 155 29.56 18.89 -8.94
CA MET A 155 28.49 17.91 -9.05
C MET A 155 27.82 17.66 -7.69
N LEU A 156 28.61 17.56 -6.62
CA LEU A 156 28.10 17.41 -5.25
C LEU A 156 27.27 18.63 -4.82
N GLU A 157 27.76 19.85 -5.06
CA GLU A 157 27.02 21.08 -4.74
C GLU A 157 25.68 21.16 -5.50
N THR A 158 25.68 20.78 -6.77
CA THR A 158 24.48 20.77 -7.61
C THR A 158 23.45 19.77 -7.09
N LEU A 159 23.88 18.55 -6.71
CA LEU A 159 23.00 17.53 -6.13
C LEU A 159 22.38 18.00 -4.81
N LEU A 160 23.19 18.53 -3.88
CA LEU A 160 22.71 19.01 -2.59
C LEU A 160 21.75 20.20 -2.73
N SER A 161 21.96 21.05 -3.74
CA SER A 161 21.07 22.17 -4.05
C SER A 161 19.74 21.70 -4.63
N ASN A 162 19.77 20.70 -5.51
CA ASN A 162 18.56 20.10 -6.09
C ASN A 162 17.72 19.35 -5.03
N MET A 163 18.35 18.83 -3.97
CA MET A 163 17.65 18.16 -2.86
C MET A 163 16.92 19.13 -1.91
N GLY A 164 17.08 20.45 -2.06
CA GLY A 164 16.38 21.46 -1.26
C GLY A 164 16.76 21.47 0.23
N LEU A 165 17.97 21.00 0.56
CA LEU A 165 18.46 20.92 1.93
C LEU A 165 18.69 22.32 2.55
N PRO A 166 18.37 22.52 3.83
CA PRO A 166 18.58 23.80 4.51
C PRO A 166 20.08 24.06 4.75
N GLY A 167 20.58 25.20 4.28
CA GLY A 167 21.97 25.61 4.46
C GLY A 167 22.48 26.44 3.29
N GLU A 168 23.27 27.48 3.57
CA GLU A 168 23.83 28.37 2.54
C GLU A 168 25.11 27.79 1.93
N THR A 169 25.86 27.00 2.71
CA THR A 169 27.11 26.37 2.28
C THR A 169 26.96 24.86 2.05
N VAL A 170 27.84 24.28 1.22
CA VAL A 170 27.93 22.82 1.00
C VAL A 170 28.09 22.06 2.32
N ALA A 171 28.91 22.59 3.25
CA ALA A 171 29.14 22.00 4.55
C ALA A 171 27.88 21.97 5.43
N ASP A 172 27.02 23.00 5.33
CA ASP A 172 25.76 23.04 6.08
C ASP A 172 24.73 22.07 5.48
N LYS A 173 24.65 22.00 4.14
CA LYS A 173 23.79 21.03 3.44
C LYS A 173 24.16 19.59 3.77
N LEU A 174 25.45 19.27 3.93
CA LEU A 174 25.92 17.94 4.33
C LEU A 174 25.60 17.58 5.78
N LYS A 175 25.47 18.55 6.70
CA LYS A 175 25.07 18.27 8.10
C LYS A 175 23.60 17.91 8.26
N ALA A 176 22.77 18.22 7.27
CA ALA A 176 21.34 17.96 7.28
C ALA A 176 21.00 16.50 6.93
N VAL A 177 21.98 15.73 6.43
CA VAL A 177 21.90 14.30 6.09
C VAL A 177 22.58 13.48 7.17
#